data_AF-A0A834MMS0-F1
#
_entry.id   AF-A0A834MMS0-F1
#
_cell.length_a   1.000
_cell.length_b   1.000
_cell.length_c   1.000
_cell.angle_alpha   90.00
_cell.angle_beta   90.00
_cell.angle_gamma   90.00
#
_symmetry.space_group_name_H-M   'P 1'
#
loop_
_entity.id
_entity.type
_entity.pdbx_description
1 polymer ?
#
loop_
_entity_poly.entity_id
_entity_poly.type
_entity_poly.pdbx_seq_one_letter_code
_entity_poly.pdbx_strand_id
1 'polypeptide(L)'
;MNILNRLYHFTLLKILVNRENRMSSTVSTTLKKPQLRRLLYTNVRNTLISVAVSITVVTAIVKIFHNDARKKAYADFYKNYDINAEFEKMRKKGLFDSCPSD
;
A
#
# COMPACT_ATOMS: atom_id res chain seq x y z
N MET A 1 -30.49 -17.81 -41.36
CA MET A 1 -29.81 -16.81 -40.50
C MET A 1 -30.67 -16.41 -39.28
N ASN A 2 -31.32 -17.34 -38.57
CA ASN A 2 -32.34 -16.96 -37.55
C ASN A 2 -32.29 -17.75 -36.22
N ILE A 3 -31.38 -18.71 -36.05
CA ILE A 3 -31.28 -19.52 -34.82
C ILE A 3 -30.39 -18.81 -33.79
N LEU A 4 -29.27 -18.23 -34.24
CA LEU A 4 -28.36 -17.48 -33.39
C LEU A 4 -29.07 -16.29 -32.71
N ASN A 5 -29.81 -15.48 -33.47
CA ASN A 5 -30.60 -14.36 -32.92
C ASN A 5 -31.67 -14.80 -31.91
N ARG A 6 -32.32 -15.94 -32.14
CA ARG A 6 -33.29 -16.51 -31.19
C ARG A 6 -32.62 -16.97 -29.90
N LEU A 7 -31.42 -17.54 -29.99
CA LEU A 7 -30.62 -17.94 -28.84
C LEU A 7 -30.14 -16.72 -28.03
N TYR A 8 -29.67 -15.67 -28.70
CA TYR A 8 -29.28 -14.41 -28.04
C TYR A 8 -30.46 -13.76 -27.32
N HIS A 9 -31.62 -13.68 -27.97
CA HIS A 9 -32.83 -13.11 -27.37
C HIS A 9 -33.30 -13.94 -26.18
N PHE A 10 -33.30 -15.26 -26.27
CA PHE A 10 -33.68 -16.14 -25.17
C PHE A 10 -32.71 -16.06 -23.98
N THR A 11 -31.41 -15.91 -24.26
CA THR A 11 -30.38 -15.74 -23.23
C THR A 11 -30.52 -14.38 -22.54
N LEU A 12 -30.74 -13.31 -23.30
CA LEU A 12 -31.03 -11.97 -22.75
C LEU A 12 -32.30 -11.96 -21.90
N LEU A 13 -33.36 -12.62 -22.34
CA LEU A 13 -34.63 -12.67 -21.62
C LEU A 13 -34.50 -13.43 -20.29
N LYS A 14 -33.72 -14.53 -20.25
CA LYS A 14 -33.38 -15.21 -19.00
C LYS A 14 -32.55 -14.35 -18.05
N ILE A 15 -31.61 -13.56 -18.57
CA ILE A 15 -30.80 -12.64 -17.77
C ILE A 15 -31.67 -11.54 -17.16
N LEU A 16 -32.62 -10.99 -17.93
CA LEU A 16 -33.53 -9.94 -17.46
C LEU A 16 -34.49 -10.46 -16.39
N VAL A 17 -35.11 -11.63 -16.61
CA VAL A 17 -35.99 -12.28 -15.62
C VAL A 17 -35.23 -12.61 -14.33
N ASN A 18 -33.97 -13.07 -14.43
CA ASN A 18 -33.13 -13.31 -13.26
C ASN A 18 -32.74 -12.02 -12.53
N ARG A 19 -32.57 -10.89 -13.23
CA ARG A 19 -32.34 -9.58 -12.59
C ARG A 19 -33.57 -9.09 -11.84
N GLU A 20 -34.76 -9.25 -12.40
CA GLU A 20 -36.01 -8.85 -11.77
C GLU A 20 -36.27 -9.63 -10.47
N ASN A 21 -36.05 -10.94 -10.49
CA ASN A 21 -36.14 -11.79 -9.30
C ASN A 21 -35.14 -11.40 -8.20
N ARG A 22 -33.92 -10.96 -8.56
CA ARG A 22 -32.91 -10.46 -7.60
C ARG A 22 -33.28 -9.10 -7.00
N MET A 23 -33.94 -8.23 -7.75
CA MET A 23 -34.43 -6.96 -7.22
C MET A 23 -35.59 -7.18 -6.24
N SER A 24 -36.51 -8.10 -6.55
CA SER A 24 -37.63 -8.43 -5.66
C SER A 24 -37.21 -9.03 -4.31
N SER A 25 -36.16 -9.87 -4.27
CA SER A 25 -35.65 -10.42 -3.01
C SER A 25 -34.91 -9.40 -2.13
N THR A 26 -34.48 -8.27 -2.70
CA THR A 26 -33.78 -7.20 -1.97
C THR A 26 -34.78 -6.21 -1.33
N VAL A 27 -35.99 -6.10 -1.89
CA VAL A 27 -37.05 -5.19 -1.39
C VAL A 27 -37.89 -5.84 -0.28
N SER A 28 -37.94 -7.18 -0.23
CA SER A 28 -38.80 -7.93 0.71
C SER A 28 -38.16 -8.27 2.07
N THR A 29 -36.93 -7.84 2.36
CA THR A 29 -36.38 -8.00 3.71
C THR A 29 -36.83 -6.85 4.60
N THR A 30 -37.65 -7.14 5.61
CA THR A 30 -38.03 -6.19 6.66
C THR A 30 -36.80 -5.45 7.19
N LEU A 31 -36.74 -4.14 6.93
CA LEU A 31 -35.63 -3.27 7.34
C LEU A 31 -35.45 -3.34 8.86
N LYS A 32 -34.35 -3.95 9.31
CA LYS A 32 -33.98 -3.95 10.73
C LYS A 32 -33.75 -2.51 11.17
N LYS A 33 -34.35 -2.10 12.29
CA LYS A 33 -34.31 -0.71 12.77
C LYS A 33 -32.85 -0.21 12.88
N PRO A 34 -32.47 0.88 12.20
CA PRO A 34 -31.13 1.43 12.27
C PRO A 34 -30.87 2.08 13.63
N GLN A 35 -29.59 2.24 13.99
CA GLN A 35 -29.19 2.98 15.19
C GLN A 35 -29.43 4.48 14.95
N LEU A 36 -30.34 5.10 15.72
CA LEU A 36 -30.71 6.52 15.57
C LEU A 36 -30.03 7.44 16.59
N ARG A 37 -29.27 6.89 17.55
CA ARG A 37 -28.57 7.65 18.60
C ARG A 37 -27.11 7.20 18.70
N ARG A 38 -26.26 8.07 19.23
CA ARG A 38 -24.82 7.81 19.50
C ARG A 38 -23.94 7.57 18.26
N LEU A 39 -24.41 7.89 17.06
CA LEU A 39 -23.67 7.74 15.80
C LEU A 39 -22.30 8.44 15.84
N LEU A 40 -22.25 9.68 16.33
CA LEU A 40 -21.00 10.42 16.43
C LEU A 40 -19.98 9.74 17.35
N TYR A 41 -20.42 9.29 18.53
CA TYR A 41 -19.55 8.60 19.48
C TYR A 41 -18.94 7.32 18.89
N THR A 42 -19.75 6.51 18.20
CA THR A 42 -19.28 5.29 17.55
C THR A 42 -18.31 5.59 16.41
N ASN A 43 -18.57 6.63 15.62
CA ASN A 43 -17.70 7.03 14.51
C ASN A 43 -16.36 7.56 15.01
N VAL A 44 -16.37 8.42 16.03
CA VAL A 44 -15.15 8.98 16.63
C VAL A 44 -14.29 7.86 17.22
N ARG A 45 -14.88 6.94 17.99
CA ARG A 45 -14.15 5.80 18.55
C ARG A 45 -13.49 4.95 17.47
N ASN A 46 -14.23 4.61 16.41
CA ASN A 46 -13.72 3.78 15.32
C ASN A 46 -12.60 4.50 14.55
N THR A 47 -12.79 5.78 14.25
CA THR A 47 -11.80 6.61 13.55
C THR A 47 -10.51 6.71 14.36
N LEU A 48 -10.61 6.91 15.67
CA LEU A 48 -9.45 7.05 16.55
C LEU A 48 -8.62 5.77 16.59
N ILE A 49 -9.30 4.61 16.65
CA ILE A 49 -8.64 3.30 16.56
C ILE A 49 -7.96 3.12 15.20
N SER A 50 -8.65 3.42 14.09
CA SER A 50 -8.06 3.27 12.75
C SER A 50 -6.86 4.18 12.55
N VAL A 51 -6.92 5.41 13.05
CA VAL A 51 -5.84 6.38 12.96
C VAL A 51 -4.64 5.91 13.77
N ALA A 52 -4.82 5.47 15.02
CA ALA A 52 -3.74 4.95 15.85
C ALA A 52 -3.01 3.77 15.20
N VAL A 53 -3.77 2.83 14.61
CA VAL A 53 -3.20 1.70 13.88
C VAL A 53 -2.43 2.18 12.65
N SER A 54 -3.01 3.07 11.84
CA SER A 54 -2.37 3.57 10.63
C SER A 54 -1.04 4.30 10.90
N ILE A 55 -0.99 5.15 11.93
CA ILE A 55 0.22 5.90 12.30
C ILE A 55 1.32 4.93 12.73
N THR A 56 0.97 3.92 13.53
CA THR A 56 1.92 2.92 14.01
C THR A 56 2.53 2.14 12.85
N VAL A 57 1.70 1.73 11.90
CA VAL A 57 2.15 1.00 10.70
C VAL A 57 3.09 1.86 9.85
N VAL A 58 2.71 3.10 9.55
CA VAL A 58 3.53 4.01 8.75
C VAL A 58 4.87 4.27 9.44
N THR A 59 4.85 4.49 10.75
CA THR A 59 6.08 4.74 11.52
C THR A 59 7.02 3.52 11.50
N ALA A 60 6.48 2.31 11.61
CA ALA A 60 7.27 1.09 11.51
C ALA A 60 7.90 0.91 10.12
N ILE A 61 7.15 1.19 9.06
CA ILE A 61 7.64 1.15 7.68
C ILE A 61 8.80 2.13 7.50
N VAL A 62 8.63 3.39 7.92
CA VAL A 62 9.69 4.41 7.79
C VAL A 62 10.93 4.01 8.58
N LYS A 63 10.78 3.46 9.79
CA LYS A 63 11.92 3.00 10.58
C LYS A 63 12.73 1.92 9.85
N ILE A 64 12.06 0.88 9.34
CA ILE A 64 12.72 -0.26 8.71
C ILE A 64 13.34 0.15 7.36
N PHE A 65 12.56 0.80 6.51
CA PHE A 65 12.98 1.09 5.14
C PHE A 65 13.90 2.31 5.02
N HIS A 66 13.75 3.32 5.88
CA HIS A 66 14.58 4.51 5.81
C HIS A 66 15.74 4.44 6.82
N ASN A 67 15.42 4.33 8.11
CA ASN A 67 16.44 4.49 9.15
C ASN A 67 17.38 3.28 9.21
N ASP A 68 16.83 2.07 9.26
CA ASP A 68 17.64 0.86 9.43
C ASP A 68 18.42 0.53 8.15
N ALA A 69 17.85 0.78 6.97
CA ALA A 69 18.56 0.67 5.70
C ALA A 69 19.79 1.59 5.64
N ARG A 70 19.66 2.86 6.05
CA ARG A 70 20.79 3.80 6.10
C ARG A 70 21.85 3.34 7.09
N LYS A 71 21.47 2.98 8.31
CA LYS A 71 22.40 2.47 9.34
C LYS A 71 23.17 1.25 8.83
N LYS A 72 22.48 0.33 8.17
CA LYS A 72 23.09 -0.84 7.57
C LYS A 72 24.10 -0.46 6.47
N ALA A 73 23.74 0.46 5.57
CA ALA A 73 24.65 0.91 4.52
C ALA A 73 25.95 1.53 5.09
N TYR A 74 25.85 2.36 6.13
CA TYR A 74 27.04 2.89 6.80
C TYR A 74 27.85 1.78 7.49
N ALA A 75 27.19 0.85 8.19
CA ALA A 75 27.86 -0.27 8.84
C ALA A 75 28.59 -1.18 7.83
N ASP A 76 27.95 -1.48 6.70
CA ASP A 76 28.51 -2.29 5.63
C ASP A 76 29.69 -1.59 4.96
N PHE A 77 29.63 -0.26 4.79
CA PHE A 77 30.75 0.54 4.29
C PHE A 77 31.97 0.42 5.20
N TYR A 78 31.81 0.69 6.49
CA TYR A 78 32.94 0.68 7.44
C TYR A 78 33.45 -0.71 7.81
N LYS A 79 32.70 -1.78 7.50
CA LYS A 79 33.09 -3.15 7.85
C LYS A 79 34.41 -3.59 7.20
N ASN A 80 34.65 -3.18 5.96
CA ASN A 80 35.83 -3.57 5.17
C ASN A 80 36.59 -2.34 4.63
N TYR A 81 36.36 -1.16 5.17
CA TYR A 81 36.97 0.07 4.67
C TYR A 81 38.42 0.19 5.13
N ASP A 82 39.36 0.15 4.19
CA ASP A 82 40.77 0.48 4.42
C ASP A 82 41.04 1.93 4.01
N ILE A 83 41.29 2.76 5.02
CA ILE A 83 41.53 4.20 4.87
C ILE A 83 42.79 4.46 4.03
N ASN A 84 43.85 3.66 4.19
CA ASN A 84 45.12 3.88 3.51
C ASN A 84 45.00 3.56 2.02
N ALA A 85 44.32 2.46 1.69
CA ALA A 85 44.08 2.07 0.31
C ALA A 85 43.22 3.11 -0.45
N GLU A 86 42.18 3.63 0.20
CA GLU A 86 41.32 4.65 -0.43
C GLU A 86 42.05 6.01 -0.53
N PHE A 87 42.85 6.37 0.48
CA PHE A 87 43.71 7.55 0.46
C PHE A 87 44.70 7.51 -0.72
N GLU A 88 45.42 6.40 -0.91
CA GLU A 88 46.35 6.25 -2.03
C GLU A 88 45.64 6.34 -3.39
N LYS A 89 44.42 5.79 -3.52
CA LYS A 89 43.62 5.98 -4.74
C LYS A 89 43.28 7.45 -5.00
N MET A 90 42.98 8.23 -3.95
CA MET A 90 42.67 9.65 -4.09
C MET A 90 43.91 10.50 -4.34
N ARG A 91 45.04 10.16 -3.69
CA ARG A 91 46.34 10.81 -3.88
C ARG A 91 46.83 10.66 -5.32
N LYS A 92 46.77 9.44 -5.87
CA LYS A 92 47.13 9.16 -7.28
C LYS A 92 46.23 9.87 -8.29
N LYS A 93 45.00 10.23 -7.90
CA LYS A 93 44.09 11.05 -8.74
C LYS A 93 44.42 12.54 -8.68
N GLY A 94 45.41 12.96 -7.88
CA GLY A 94 45.80 14.36 -7.74
C GLY A 94 44.72 15.22 -7.09
N LEU A 95 43.85 14.64 -6.25
CA LEU A 95 42.76 15.37 -5.59
C LEU A 95 43.24 16.20 -4.39
N PHE A 96 44.43 15.89 -3.86
CA PHE A 96 44.99 16.57 -2.69
C PHE A 96 46.08 17.55 -3.12
N ASP A 97 45.93 18.83 -2.74
CA ASP A 97 47.00 19.83 -2.85
C ASP A 97 48.11 19.62 -1.82
N SER A 98 47.81 18.92 -0.72
CA SER A 98 48.73 18.71 0.41
C SER A 98 49.71 17.56 0.20
N CYS A 99 49.53 16.73 -0.83
CA CYS A 99 50.36 15.56 -1.07
C CYS A 99 50.61 15.39 -2.58
N PRO A 100 51.88 15.23 -3.02
CA PRO A 100 52.17 15.02 -4.43
C PRO A 100 51.52 13.73 -4.95
N SER A 101 51.15 13.72 -6.22
CA SER A 101 50.39 12.63 -6.87
C SER A 101 51.23 11.47 -7.38
N ASP A 102 52.52 11.43 -7.04
CA ASP A 102 53.54 10.51 -7.60
C ASP A 102 53.28 9.02 -7.32
#